data_AF-A0A1Y0D0K7-F1
#
_entry.id   AF-A0A1Y0D0K7-F1
#
_cell.length_a   1.000
_cell.length_b   1.000
_cell.length_c   1.000
_cell.angle_alpha   90.00
_cell.angle_beta   90.00
_cell.angle_gamma   90.00
#
_symmetry.space_group_name_H-M   'P 1'
#
loop_
_entity.id
_entity.type
_entity.pdbx_description
1 polymer ?
#
loop_
_entity_poly.entity_id
_entity_poly.type
_entity_poly.pdbx_seq_one_letter_code
_entity_poly.pdbx_strand_id
1 'polypeptide(L)'
;MEPVIELVSTGDEVLTGLITDTNAGWLSQFLLEQGWQVRRRFTVGDDKADLVELFKQRSQQADIVIVNGGLGPTSDDISAEAMAEAGEVSLVLNQHWLEVMQQKYANRNREMPNSNSKQALLPQGAELVDNPVGTACGFAVKLNRATFFFTPGVPSELKVMMDKEILPRLRHQLGENGRSQVRRFFLFGLSESGLSDKLDTLDWPTGITLGYRANLPTIELKLIIDTEDCEAIRHAEQQLLAKVGTHLIARDTMDFTTSLGPMLIDKDLMVFEDASGGRLTDTISTITREFEGHYIAGLPDDAQDLAHWLNNSARPLTLAIGAAGPKGIPVALKTAQGCQVQTLQMHFRDPLSQRRLLAFSALDMLRRYLENETVMIDYDILPCSERFTLPASL
;
A
#
# COMPACT_ATOMS: atom_id res chain seq x y z
N MET A 1 -23.27 -0.16 -19.29
CA MET A 1 -23.12 0.08 -17.85
C MET A 1 -21.79 -0.49 -17.42
N GLU A 2 -21.11 0.18 -16.49
CA GLU A 2 -19.88 -0.34 -15.89
C GLU A 2 -20.18 -1.64 -15.10
N PRO A 3 -19.34 -2.68 -15.21
CA PRO A 3 -19.56 -3.94 -14.51
C PRO A 3 -19.55 -3.75 -12.99
N VAL A 4 -20.43 -4.45 -12.30
CA VAL A 4 -20.51 -4.43 -10.84
C VAL A 4 -19.62 -5.53 -10.28
N ILE A 5 -18.50 -5.15 -9.68
CA ILE A 5 -17.59 -6.06 -9.00
C ILE A 5 -17.74 -5.94 -7.48
N GLU A 6 -17.92 -7.09 -6.81
CA GLU A 6 -18.08 -7.17 -5.36
C GLU A 6 -17.13 -8.20 -4.75
N LEU A 7 -16.76 -7.97 -3.49
CA LEU A 7 -15.94 -8.90 -2.73
C LEU A 7 -16.73 -9.45 -1.54
N VAL A 8 -16.50 -10.73 -1.23
CA VAL A 8 -17.01 -11.38 -0.03
C VAL A 8 -15.83 -12.01 0.70
N SER A 9 -15.60 -11.60 1.93
CA SER A 9 -14.64 -12.24 2.83
C SER A 9 -15.43 -13.16 3.77
N THR A 10 -15.00 -14.41 3.89
CA THR A 10 -15.61 -15.38 4.82
C THR A 10 -14.61 -15.74 5.93
N GLY A 11 -15.12 -16.07 7.11
CA GLY A 11 -14.32 -16.47 8.27
C GLY A 11 -14.75 -15.72 9.53
N ASP A 12 -15.06 -16.46 10.58
CA ASP A 12 -15.43 -15.88 11.88
C ASP A 12 -14.32 -15.01 12.47
N GLU A 13 -13.05 -15.35 12.24
CA GLU A 13 -11.89 -14.56 12.68
C GLU A 13 -11.80 -13.20 11.99
N VAL A 14 -12.28 -13.09 10.74
CA VAL A 14 -12.36 -11.84 10.00
C VAL A 14 -13.55 -11.02 10.50
N LEU A 15 -14.71 -11.67 10.66
CA LEU A 15 -15.94 -11.02 11.13
C LEU A 15 -15.79 -10.45 12.55
N THR A 16 -15.18 -11.21 13.45
CA THR A 16 -14.94 -10.83 14.85
C THR A 16 -13.77 -9.85 15.02
N GLY A 17 -12.98 -9.63 13.96
CA GLY A 17 -11.82 -8.73 13.98
C GLY A 17 -10.60 -9.32 14.69
N LEU A 18 -10.56 -10.63 14.93
CA LEU A 18 -9.35 -11.32 15.41
C LEU A 18 -8.19 -11.17 14.42
N ILE A 19 -8.52 -11.16 13.12
CA ILE A 19 -7.59 -10.77 12.06
C ILE A 19 -8.15 -9.61 11.25
N THR A 20 -7.26 -8.74 10.78
CA THR A 20 -7.62 -7.69 9.83
C THR A 20 -7.76 -8.29 8.42
N ASP A 21 -8.85 -7.97 7.72
CA ASP A 21 -9.09 -8.35 6.33
C ASP A 21 -8.16 -7.60 5.35
N THR A 22 -6.91 -8.04 5.31
CA THR A 22 -5.90 -7.50 4.40
C THR A 22 -6.11 -7.96 2.96
N ASN A 23 -6.78 -9.10 2.74
CA ASN A 23 -7.02 -9.67 1.42
C ASN A 23 -7.98 -8.83 0.60
N ALA A 24 -9.14 -8.47 1.14
CA ALA A 24 -10.08 -7.67 0.38
C ALA A 24 -9.62 -6.20 0.25
N GLY A 25 -8.79 -5.71 1.17
CA GLY A 25 -8.03 -4.46 0.98
C GLY A 25 -7.08 -4.53 -0.22
N TRP A 26 -6.29 -5.60 -0.30
CA TRP A 26 -5.39 -5.83 -1.44
C TRP A 26 -6.15 -6.02 -2.76
N LEU A 27 -7.23 -6.83 -2.79
CA LEU A 27 -8.05 -7.05 -3.98
C LEU A 27 -8.65 -5.74 -4.51
N SER A 28 -9.17 -4.89 -3.62
CA SER A 28 -9.75 -3.61 -4.02
C SER A 28 -8.71 -2.70 -4.66
N GLN A 29 -7.49 -2.66 -4.11
CA GLN A 29 -6.38 -1.90 -4.71
C GLN A 29 -5.94 -2.51 -6.04
N PHE A 30 -5.75 -3.82 -6.09
CA PHE A 30 -5.29 -4.54 -7.28
C PHE A 30 -6.26 -4.37 -8.44
N LEU A 31 -7.57 -4.56 -8.21
CA LEU A 31 -8.59 -4.39 -9.25
C LEU A 31 -8.64 -2.93 -9.75
N LEU A 32 -8.52 -1.97 -8.84
CA LEU A 32 -8.49 -0.55 -9.21
C LEU A 32 -7.26 -0.21 -10.06
N GLU A 33 -6.10 -0.84 -9.80
CA GLU A 33 -4.90 -0.73 -10.65
C GLU A 33 -5.09 -1.33 -12.04
N GLN A 34 -5.97 -2.33 -12.17
CA GLN A 34 -6.41 -2.87 -13.47
C GLN A 34 -7.57 -2.06 -14.09
N GLY A 35 -7.97 -0.96 -13.44
CA GLY A 35 -9.00 -0.03 -13.87
C GLY A 35 -10.43 -0.43 -13.52
N TRP A 36 -10.62 -1.45 -12.68
CA TRP A 36 -11.94 -1.87 -12.21
C TRP A 36 -12.16 -1.47 -10.76
N GLN A 37 -13.21 -0.70 -10.52
CA GLN A 37 -13.56 -0.27 -9.17
C GLN A 37 -14.49 -1.30 -8.49
N VAL A 38 -14.06 -1.80 -7.33
CA VAL A 38 -14.93 -2.59 -6.44
C VAL A 38 -16.03 -1.70 -5.90
N ARG A 39 -17.29 -2.12 -6.09
CA ARG A 39 -18.46 -1.33 -5.68
C ARG A 39 -18.87 -1.58 -4.25
N ARG A 40 -18.82 -2.84 -3.80
CA ARG A 40 -19.26 -3.26 -2.47
C ARG A 40 -18.39 -4.40 -1.94
N ARG A 41 -18.29 -4.47 -0.62
CA ARG A 41 -17.61 -5.54 0.12
C ARG A 41 -18.53 -6.06 1.20
N PHE A 42 -18.47 -7.36 1.45
CA PHE A 42 -19.20 -8.05 2.50
C PHE A 42 -18.22 -8.90 3.33
N THR A 43 -18.49 -9.00 4.62
CA THR A 43 -17.81 -9.94 5.51
C THR A 43 -18.89 -10.78 6.18
N VAL A 44 -18.78 -12.11 6.08
CA VAL A 44 -19.75 -13.06 6.63
C VAL A 44 -19.00 -14.12 7.42
N GLY A 45 -19.56 -14.56 8.55
CA GLY A 45 -19.00 -15.64 9.34
C GLY A 45 -19.17 -17.00 8.67
N ASP A 46 -18.76 -18.05 9.35
CA ASP A 46 -18.84 -19.43 8.84
C ASP A 46 -20.22 -20.05 9.09
N ASP A 47 -21.28 -19.31 8.73
CA ASP A 47 -22.67 -19.78 8.73
C ASP A 47 -23.15 -20.05 7.29
N LYS A 48 -23.62 -21.27 7.05
CA LYS A 48 -24.01 -21.70 5.71
C LYS A 48 -25.23 -20.94 5.19
N ALA A 49 -26.23 -20.70 6.04
CA ALA A 49 -27.48 -20.08 5.61
C ALA A 49 -27.24 -18.62 5.19
N ASP A 50 -26.42 -17.90 5.96
CA ASP A 50 -26.01 -16.53 5.65
C ASP A 50 -25.24 -16.45 4.33
N LEU A 51 -24.31 -17.38 4.08
CA LEU A 51 -23.57 -17.46 2.81
C LEU A 51 -24.51 -17.76 1.63
N VAL A 52 -25.44 -18.70 1.77
CA VAL A 52 -26.43 -19.02 0.72
C VAL A 52 -27.29 -17.80 0.39
N GLU A 53 -27.81 -17.11 1.41
CA GLU A 53 -28.62 -15.91 1.22
C GLU A 53 -27.81 -14.82 0.50
N LEU A 54 -26.60 -14.55 0.97
CA LEU A 54 -25.73 -13.56 0.35
C LEU A 54 -25.44 -13.92 -1.11
N PHE A 55 -25.00 -15.15 -1.42
CA PHE A 55 -24.68 -15.55 -2.79
C PHE A 55 -25.88 -15.41 -3.72
N LYS A 56 -27.08 -15.85 -3.29
CA LYS A 56 -28.32 -15.66 -4.07
C LYS A 56 -28.58 -14.17 -4.32
N GLN A 57 -28.49 -13.34 -3.29
CA GLN A 57 -28.74 -11.90 -3.42
C GLN A 57 -27.72 -11.22 -4.33
N ARG A 58 -26.43 -11.53 -4.18
CA ARG A 58 -25.34 -10.95 -4.96
C ARG A 58 -25.41 -11.37 -6.42
N SER A 59 -25.81 -12.61 -6.69
CA SER A 59 -25.93 -13.15 -8.05
C SER A 59 -26.89 -12.37 -8.96
N GLN A 60 -27.82 -11.62 -8.38
CA GLN A 60 -28.80 -10.79 -9.09
C GLN A 60 -28.32 -9.35 -9.31
N GLN A 61 -27.35 -8.88 -8.51
CA GLN A 61 -26.95 -7.47 -8.46
C GLN A 61 -25.53 -7.21 -9.00
N ALA A 62 -24.65 -8.21 -8.90
CA ALA A 62 -23.26 -8.11 -9.34
C ALA A 62 -23.06 -8.78 -10.71
N ASP A 63 -22.01 -8.37 -11.42
CA ASP A 63 -21.51 -9.06 -12.61
C ASP A 63 -20.38 -10.02 -12.25
N ILE A 64 -19.54 -9.63 -11.28
CA ILE A 64 -18.45 -10.43 -10.73
C ILE A 64 -18.51 -10.41 -9.20
N VAL A 65 -18.34 -11.57 -8.57
CA VAL A 65 -18.19 -11.68 -7.12
C VAL A 65 -16.94 -12.49 -6.82
N ILE A 66 -15.99 -11.93 -6.07
CA ILE A 66 -14.81 -12.68 -5.61
C ILE A 66 -15.01 -13.00 -4.13
N VAL A 67 -15.11 -14.30 -3.83
CA VAL A 67 -15.23 -14.85 -2.48
C VAL A 67 -13.86 -15.32 -2.02
N ASN A 68 -13.42 -14.84 -0.85
CA ASN A 68 -12.14 -15.17 -0.25
C ASN A 68 -12.35 -15.81 1.12
N GLY A 69 -11.92 -17.07 1.27
CA GLY A 69 -12.08 -17.85 2.50
C GLY A 69 -12.99 -19.08 2.34
N GLY A 70 -12.95 -19.97 3.34
CA GLY A 70 -13.84 -21.12 3.46
C GLY A 70 -13.61 -22.26 2.47
N LEU A 71 -12.37 -22.45 1.97
CA LEU A 71 -11.97 -23.52 1.03
C LEU A 71 -10.94 -24.51 1.61
N GLY A 72 -10.59 -24.36 2.88
CA GLY A 72 -9.71 -25.28 3.57
C GLY A 72 -10.34 -26.66 3.83
N PRO A 73 -9.63 -27.54 4.54
CA PRO A 73 -10.09 -28.90 4.81
C PRO A 73 -10.94 -29.03 6.07
N THR A 74 -11.20 -27.95 6.83
CA THR A 74 -11.87 -28.02 8.13
C THR A 74 -13.40 -27.96 8.00
N SER A 75 -14.11 -28.15 9.12
CA SER A 75 -15.58 -28.27 9.12
C SER A 75 -16.29 -26.93 8.89
N ASP A 76 -15.64 -25.84 9.28
CA ASP A 76 -16.02 -24.43 9.08
C ASP A 76 -15.74 -23.94 7.64
N ASP A 77 -14.91 -24.62 6.85
CA ASP A 77 -14.68 -24.28 5.43
C ASP A 77 -15.85 -24.65 4.51
N ILE A 78 -16.93 -23.88 4.52
CA ILE A 78 -18.22 -24.25 3.92
C ILE A 78 -18.60 -23.48 2.63
N SER A 79 -17.67 -22.73 2.04
CA SER A 79 -17.97 -21.86 0.89
C SER A 79 -18.41 -22.65 -0.35
N ALA A 80 -17.83 -23.84 -0.59
CA ALA A 80 -18.21 -24.70 -1.71
C ALA A 80 -19.61 -25.30 -1.52
N GLU A 81 -19.91 -25.79 -0.33
CA GLU A 81 -21.23 -26.29 0.07
C GLU A 81 -22.31 -25.22 -0.07
N ALA A 82 -22.04 -24.01 0.43
CA ALA A 82 -22.96 -22.89 0.34
C ALA A 82 -23.23 -22.49 -1.12
N MET A 83 -22.20 -22.45 -1.97
CA MET A 83 -22.39 -22.17 -3.40
C MET A 83 -23.19 -23.27 -4.11
N ALA A 84 -22.94 -24.55 -3.79
CA ALA A 84 -23.69 -25.66 -4.36
C ALA A 84 -25.18 -25.57 -3.98
N GLU A 85 -25.48 -25.28 -2.72
CA GLU A 85 -26.86 -25.09 -2.24
C GLU A 85 -27.51 -23.84 -2.85
N ALA A 86 -26.77 -22.74 -2.99
CA ALA A 86 -27.27 -21.52 -3.62
C ALA A 86 -27.59 -21.70 -5.10
N GLY A 87 -26.82 -22.53 -5.81
CA GLY A 87 -27.03 -22.90 -7.21
C GLY A 87 -27.95 -24.11 -7.43
N GLU A 88 -28.45 -24.73 -6.36
CA GLU A 88 -29.29 -25.94 -6.40
C GLU A 88 -28.63 -27.10 -7.15
N VAL A 89 -27.32 -27.26 -6.97
CA VAL A 89 -26.51 -28.32 -7.60
C VAL A 89 -25.83 -29.18 -6.55
N SER A 90 -25.42 -30.39 -6.96
CA SER A 90 -24.62 -31.27 -6.10
C SER A 90 -23.15 -30.87 -6.07
N LEU A 91 -22.42 -31.28 -5.04
CA LEU A 91 -20.95 -31.27 -5.05
C LEU A 91 -20.43 -32.52 -5.76
N VAL A 92 -19.46 -32.33 -6.64
CA VAL A 92 -18.82 -33.40 -7.43
C VAL A 92 -17.32 -33.37 -7.18
N LEU A 93 -16.73 -34.55 -6.98
CA LEU A 93 -15.30 -34.69 -6.82
C LEU A 93 -14.57 -34.42 -8.13
N ASN A 94 -13.71 -33.41 -8.12
CA ASN A 94 -12.78 -33.15 -9.21
C ASN A 94 -11.59 -34.11 -9.09
N GLN A 95 -11.64 -35.19 -9.87
CA GLN A 95 -10.62 -36.24 -9.84
C GLN A 95 -9.22 -35.72 -10.20
N HIS A 96 -9.13 -34.80 -11.17
CA HIS A 96 -7.86 -34.18 -11.56
C HIS A 96 -7.23 -33.40 -10.40
N TRP A 97 -8.00 -32.58 -9.70
CA TRP A 97 -7.47 -31.83 -8.56
C TRP A 97 -7.08 -32.74 -7.40
N LEU A 98 -7.87 -33.79 -7.14
CA LEU A 98 -7.53 -34.79 -6.13
C LEU A 98 -6.15 -35.42 -6.39
N GLU A 99 -5.86 -35.77 -7.65
CA GLU A 99 -4.55 -36.30 -8.06
C GLU A 99 -3.43 -35.26 -7.88
N VAL A 100 -3.67 -34.00 -8.24
CA VAL A 100 -2.71 -32.89 -7.99
C VAL A 100 -2.42 -32.76 -6.51
N MET A 101 -3.44 -32.80 -5.65
CA MET A 101 -3.28 -32.75 -4.20
C MET A 101 -2.46 -33.94 -3.68
N GLN A 102 -2.81 -35.16 -4.09
CA GLN A 102 -2.06 -36.37 -3.73
C GLN A 102 -0.58 -36.25 -4.12
N GLN A 103 -0.29 -35.73 -5.32
CA GLN A 103 1.08 -35.51 -5.77
C GLN A 103 1.81 -34.44 -4.92
N LYS A 104 1.14 -33.34 -4.54
CA LYS A 104 1.71 -32.31 -3.66
C LYS A 104 2.09 -32.88 -2.29
N TYR A 105 1.27 -33.77 -1.73
CA TYR A 105 1.58 -34.47 -0.48
C TYR A 105 2.73 -35.47 -0.65
N ALA A 106 2.70 -36.28 -1.72
CA ALA A 106 3.73 -37.26 -2.02
C ALA A 106 5.11 -36.61 -2.22
N ASN A 107 5.18 -35.46 -2.93
CA ASN A 107 6.42 -34.69 -3.13
C ASN A 107 7.02 -34.19 -1.81
N ARG A 108 6.23 -34.11 -0.73
CA ARG A 108 6.67 -33.74 0.62
C ARG A 108 6.87 -34.97 1.52
N ASN A 109 6.88 -36.18 0.95
CA ASN A 109 6.94 -37.46 1.67
C ASN A 109 5.85 -37.61 2.74
N ARG A 110 4.63 -37.15 2.44
CA ARG A 110 3.47 -37.24 3.33
C ARG A 110 2.32 -37.92 2.61
N GLU A 111 1.53 -38.67 3.36
CA GLU A 111 0.22 -39.15 2.89
C GLU A 111 -0.81 -38.02 3.06
N MET A 112 -1.73 -37.90 2.11
CA MET A 112 -2.80 -36.91 2.15
C MET A 112 -3.88 -37.35 3.16
N PRO A 113 -4.21 -36.55 4.17
CA PRO A 113 -5.32 -36.84 5.07
C PRO A 113 -6.66 -36.90 4.32
N ASN A 114 -7.56 -37.79 4.73
CA ASN A 114 -8.88 -37.94 4.07
C ASN A 114 -9.73 -36.66 4.12
N SER A 115 -9.58 -35.83 5.15
CA SER A 115 -10.29 -34.54 5.26
C SER A 115 -9.94 -33.58 4.12
N ASN A 116 -8.73 -33.67 3.57
CA ASN A 116 -8.30 -32.82 2.47
C ASN A 116 -9.04 -33.11 1.16
N SER A 117 -9.60 -34.30 0.96
CA SER A 117 -10.40 -34.62 -0.23
C SER A 117 -11.59 -33.67 -0.42
N LYS A 118 -12.09 -33.07 0.67
CA LYS A 118 -13.11 -32.01 0.64
C LYS A 118 -12.73 -30.84 -0.27
N GLN A 119 -11.44 -30.47 -0.29
CA GLN A 119 -10.93 -29.35 -1.09
C GLN A 119 -10.95 -29.61 -2.61
N ALA A 120 -11.32 -30.83 -3.04
CA ALA A 120 -11.55 -31.20 -4.42
C ALA A 120 -13.05 -31.42 -4.74
N LEU A 121 -13.95 -31.23 -3.77
CA LEU A 121 -15.40 -31.26 -4.00
C LEU A 121 -15.86 -29.88 -4.47
N LEU A 122 -16.30 -29.79 -5.72
CA LEU A 122 -16.71 -28.54 -6.36
C LEU A 122 -18.20 -28.58 -6.73
N PRO A 123 -18.91 -27.45 -6.73
CA PRO A 123 -20.27 -27.40 -7.26
C PRO A 123 -20.32 -27.95 -8.70
N GLN A 124 -21.32 -28.76 -9.03
CA GLN A 124 -21.45 -29.32 -10.36
C GLN A 124 -21.51 -28.22 -11.42
N GLY A 125 -20.65 -28.32 -12.44
CA GLY A 125 -20.53 -27.30 -13.49
C GLY A 125 -19.60 -26.14 -13.13
N ALA A 126 -18.96 -26.16 -11.96
CA ALA A 126 -17.91 -25.21 -11.62
C ALA A 126 -16.66 -25.43 -12.51
N GLU A 127 -16.05 -24.33 -12.93
CA GLU A 127 -14.75 -24.32 -13.58
C GLU A 127 -13.65 -24.30 -12.52
N LEU A 128 -12.65 -25.16 -12.65
CA LEU A 128 -11.49 -25.14 -11.77
C LEU A 128 -10.70 -23.82 -11.92
N VAL A 129 -10.22 -23.28 -10.80
CA VAL A 129 -9.23 -22.18 -10.75
C VAL A 129 -7.98 -22.74 -10.07
N ASP A 130 -6.90 -22.87 -10.84
CA ASP A 130 -5.67 -23.50 -10.34
C ASP A 130 -5.06 -22.70 -9.19
N ASN A 131 -4.53 -23.42 -8.20
CA ASN A 131 -3.76 -22.88 -7.10
C ASN A 131 -2.41 -23.60 -7.03
N PRO A 132 -1.34 -23.07 -7.66
CA PRO A 132 -0.03 -23.71 -7.63
C PRO A 132 0.64 -23.63 -6.25
N VAL A 133 0.18 -22.74 -5.35
CA VAL A 133 0.83 -22.46 -4.06
C VAL A 133 0.30 -23.37 -2.94
N GLY A 134 -1.02 -23.45 -2.79
CA GLY A 134 -1.72 -24.18 -1.72
C GLY A 134 -2.25 -25.56 -2.12
N THR A 135 -3.06 -26.16 -1.24
CA THR A 135 -3.75 -27.44 -1.53
C THR A 135 -5.20 -27.26 -1.98
N ALA A 136 -5.89 -26.20 -1.51
CA ALA A 136 -7.23 -25.86 -1.97
C ALA A 136 -7.20 -25.30 -3.40
N CYS A 137 -7.93 -25.90 -4.34
CA CYS A 137 -8.20 -25.17 -5.58
C CYS A 137 -9.19 -24.04 -5.30
N GLY A 138 -9.18 -23.05 -6.18
CA GLY A 138 -10.34 -22.21 -6.35
C GLY A 138 -11.30 -22.82 -7.36
N PHE A 139 -12.43 -22.16 -7.53
CA PHE A 139 -13.37 -22.49 -8.60
C PHE A 139 -14.17 -21.26 -9.01
N ALA A 140 -14.73 -21.31 -10.22
CA ALA A 140 -15.62 -20.30 -10.74
C ALA A 140 -16.99 -20.89 -11.08
N VAL A 141 -18.06 -20.18 -10.74
CA VAL A 141 -19.45 -20.60 -11.00
C VAL A 141 -20.24 -19.42 -11.55
N LYS A 142 -20.99 -19.66 -12.62
CA LYS A 142 -22.02 -18.73 -13.09
C LYS A 142 -23.30 -18.97 -12.30
N LEU A 143 -23.77 -17.98 -11.54
CA LEU A 143 -25.09 -17.99 -10.93
C LEU A 143 -25.86 -16.76 -11.37
N ASN A 144 -27.01 -16.97 -12.01
CA ASN A 144 -27.79 -15.90 -12.65
C ASN A 144 -26.91 -15.06 -13.60
N ARG A 145 -26.77 -13.75 -13.35
CA ARG A 145 -25.91 -12.86 -14.17
C ARG A 145 -24.45 -12.85 -13.71
N ALA A 146 -24.19 -13.18 -12.45
CA ALA A 146 -22.88 -13.05 -11.84
C ALA A 146 -21.97 -14.25 -12.14
N THR A 147 -20.68 -13.97 -12.33
CA THR A 147 -19.62 -14.97 -12.24
C THR A 147 -18.98 -14.86 -10.86
N PHE A 148 -19.06 -15.93 -10.07
CA PHE A 148 -18.40 -16.03 -8.78
C PHE A 148 -17.02 -16.67 -8.95
N PHE A 149 -16.01 -16.14 -8.28
CA PHE A 149 -14.69 -16.75 -8.13
C PHE A 149 -14.44 -17.02 -6.65
N PHE A 150 -14.14 -18.26 -6.31
CA PHE A 150 -13.83 -18.69 -4.95
C PHE A 150 -12.33 -18.90 -4.81
N THR A 151 -11.75 -18.34 -3.75
CA THR A 151 -10.32 -18.37 -3.47
C THR A 151 -10.03 -18.71 -2.00
N PRO A 152 -8.91 -19.40 -1.69
CA PRO A 152 -8.50 -19.66 -0.32
C PRO A 152 -8.18 -18.36 0.44
N GLY A 153 -8.37 -18.37 1.76
CA GLY A 153 -8.11 -17.20 2.63
C GLY A 153 -6.62 -16.86 2.80
N VAL A 154 -5.70 -17.71 2.33
CA VAL A 154 -4.26 -17.49 2.48
C VAL A 154 -3.78 -16.39 1.51
N PRO A 155 -3.19 -15.27 1.99
CA PRO A 155 -2.87 -14.13 1.13
C PRO A 155 -1.92 -14.44 -0.04
N SER A 156 -0.92 -15.30 0.16
CA SER A 156 0.03 -15.67 -0.89
C SER A 156 -0.61 -16.51 -2.00
N GLU A 157 -1.60 -17.33 -1.66
CA GLU A 157 -2.35 -18.15 -2.62
C GLU A 157 -3.28 -17.26 -3.45
N LEU A 158 -4.09 -16.44 -2.78
CA LEU A 158 -5.00 -15.48 -3.41
C LEU A 158 -4.29 -14.63 -4.47
N LYS A 159 -3.14 -14.04 -4.13
CA LYS A 159 -2.41 -13.15 -5.04
C LYS A 159 -1.99 -13.84 -6.33
N VAL A 160 -1.51 -15.08 -6.23
CA VAL A 160 -1.09 -15.86 -7.41
C VAL A 160 -2.27 -16.29 -8.25
N MET A 161 -3.36 -16.73 -7.62
CA MET A 161 -4.59 -17.11 -8.33
C MET A 161 -5.23 -15.90 -9.02
N MET A 162 -5.23 -14.75 -8.35
CA MET A 162 -5.76 -13.51 -8.90
C MET A 162 -5.01 -13.09 -10.17
N ASP A 163 -3.68 -13.11 -10.13
CA ASP A 163 -2.82 -12.72 -11.25
C ASP A 163 -2.91 -13.73 -12.42
N LYS A 164 -2.79 -15.03 -12.13
CA LYS A 164 -2.63 -16.06 -13.17
C LYS A 164 -3.93 -16.60 -13.75
N GLU A 165 -4.99 -16.67 -12.94
CA GLU A 165 -6.23 -17.35 -13.33
C GLU A 165 -7.42 -16.40 -13.42
N ILE A 166 -7.63 -15.56 -12.41
CA ILE A 166 -8.85 -14.74 -12.33
C ILE A 166 -8.73 -13.50 -13.24
N LEU A 167 -7.62 -12.77 -13.18
CA LEU A 167 -7.42 -11.55 -13.97
C LEU A 167 -7.57 -11.80 -15.49
N PRO A 168 -6.97 -12.84 -16.09
CA PRO A 168 -7.19 -13.14 -17.51
C PRO A 168 -8.65 -13.41 -17.86
N ARG A 169 -9.39 -14.11 -16.99
CA ARG A 169 -10.83 -14.37 -17.17
C ARG A 169 -11.66 -13.10 -17.04
N LEU A 170 -11.31 -12.22 -16.11
CA LEU A 170 -11.94 -10.90 -15.99
C LEU A 170 -11.71 -10.07 -17.25
N ARG A 171 -10.49 -10.05 -17.79
CA ARG A 171 -10.18 -9.33 -19.04
C ARG A 171 -10.98 -9.87 -20.22
N HIS A 172 -11.07 -11.18 -20.33
CA HIS A 172 -11.90 -11.81 -21.36
C HIS A 172 -13.39 -11.48 -21.22
N GLN A 173 -13.92 -11.42 -19.99
CA GLN A 173 -15.34 -11.16 -19.74
C GLN A 173 -15.72 -9.67 -19.79
N LEU A 174 -14.83 -8.77 -19.33
CA LEU A 174 -15.12 -7.35 -19.10
C LEU A 174 -14.36 -6.40 -20.04
N GLY A 175 -13.37 -6.89 -20.78
CA GLY A 175 -12.45 -6.11 -21.61
C GLY A 175 -11.04 -6.04 -21.00
N GLU A 176 -10.03 -5.79 -21.86
CA GLU A 176 -8.60 -5.85 -21.49
C GLU A 176 -8.21 -4.99 -20.28
N ASN A 177 -8.80 -3.81 -20.15
CA ASN A 177 -8.63 -2.93 -19.00
C ASN A 177 -9.99 -2.44 -18.54
N GLY A 178 -10.11 -2.19 -17.23
CA GLY A 178 -11.22 -1.39 -16.73
C GLY A 178 -11.11 0.07 -17.19
N ARG A 179 -12.17 0.84 -16.93
CA ARG A 179 -12.30 2.21 -17.46
C ARG A 179 -11.57 3.24 -16.61
N SER A 180 -11.35 2.95 -15.33
CA SER A 180 -10.73 3.89 -14.40
C SER A 180 -9.22 3.88 -14.56
N GLN A 181 -8.61 5.05 -14.54
CA GLN A 181 -7.17 5.21 -14.33
C GLN A 181 -6.92 5.81 -12.95
N VAL A 182 -5.83 5.44 -12.29
CA VAL A 182 -5.46 6.03 -11.01
C VAL A 182 -4.08 6.66 -11.10
N ARG A 183 -4.01 7.96 -10.84
CA ARG A 183 -2.74 8.68 -10.68
C ARG A 183 -2.51 8.97 -9.22
N ARG A 184 -1.32 8.65 -8.71
CA ARG A 184 -0.99 8.75 -7.28
C ARG A 184 0.02 9.85 -7.05
N PHE A 185 -0.19 10.61 -5.99
CA PHE A 185 0.68 11.69 -5.56
C PHE A 185 0.96 11.49 -4.08
N PHE A 186 2.22 11.29 -3.74
CA PHE A 186 2.62 11.12 -2.37
C PHE A 186 3.19 12.43 -1.85
N LEU A 187 2.70 12.87 -0.69
CA LEU A 187 3.02 14.16 -0.10
C LEU A 187 3.63 13.98 1.28
N PHE A 188 4.52 14.88 1.67
CA PHE A 188 5.08 14.95 3.02
C PHE A 188 4.92 16.35 3.65
N GLY A 189 4.66 16.36 4.96
CA GLY A 189 4.65 17.60 5.73
C GLY A 189 3.32 18.36 5.74
N LEU A 190 2.24 17.83 5.17
CA LEU A 190 0.90 18.40 5.23
C LEU A 190 0.03 17.67 6.25
N SER A 191 -0.93 18.37 6.86
CA SER A 191 -1.98 17.75 7.68
C SER A 191 -3.18 17.37 6.80
N GLU A 192 -3.91 16.32 7.17
CA GLU A 192 -5.09 15.88 6.41
C GLU A 192 -6.17 16.96 6.37
N SER A 193 -6.47 17.59 7.51
CA SER A 193 -7.46 18.68 7.59
C SER A 193 -7.04 19.92 6.81
N GLY A 194 -5.75 20.31 6.90
CA GLY A 194 -5.24 21.44 6.13
C GLY A 194 -5.24 21.17 4.63
N LEU A 195 -5.14 19.90 4.22
CA LEU A 195 -5.20 19.48 2.84
C LEU A 195 -6.63 19.45 2.30
N SER A 196 -7.59 18.90 3.07
CA SER A 196 -9.01 18.90 2.69
C SER A 196 -9.55 20.32 2.54
N ASP A 197 -9.24 21.23 3.48
CA ASP A 197 -9.67 22.63 3.39
C ASP A 197 -9.18 23.33 2.09
N LYS A 198 -7.97 22.96 1.62
CA LYS A 198 -7.37 23.52 0.40
C LYS A 198 -7.92 22.89 -0.88
N LEU A 199 -8.28 21.60 -0.87
CA LEU A 199 -8.60 20.82 -2.07
C LEU A 199 -10.11 20.60 -2.28
N ASP A 200 -10.90 20.56 -1.21
CA ASP A 200 -12.36 20.40 -1.30
C ASP A 200 -13.08 21.67 -1.77
N THR A 201 -12.38 22.82 -1.73
CA THR A 201 -12.85 24.09 -2.30
C THR A 201 -12.65 24.18 -3.81
N LEU A 202 -12.01 23.19 -4.43
CA LEU A 202 -11.70 23.19 -5.85
C LEU A 202 -12.78 22.47 -6.65
N ASP A 203 -13.11 23.03 -7.80
CA ASP A 203 -13.98 22.36 -8.77
C ASP A 203 -13.15 21.32 -9.55
N TRP A 204 -13.45 20.05 -9.33
CA TRP A 204 -12.81 18.96 -10.07
C TRP A 204 -13.54 18.70 -11.40
N PRO A 205 -12.81 18.46 -12.51
CA PRO A 205 -13.44 18.13 -13.78
C PRO A 205 -14.33 16.89 -13.71
N THR A 206 -15.36 16.85 -14.56
CA THR A 206 -16.27 15.68 -14.63
C THR A 206 -15.51 14.41 -14.97
N GLY A 207 -15.80 13.33 -14.22
CA GLY A 207 -15.10 12.05 -14.37
C GLY A 207 -13.75 12.01 -13.68
N ILE A 208 -13.43 12.98 -12.81
CA ILE A 208 -12.24 12.95 -11.95
C ILE A 208 -12.68 13.03 -10.50
N THR A 209 -12.30 12.02 -9.72
CA THR A 209 -12.56 11.97 -8.28
C THR A 209 -11.25 12.02 -7.52
N LEU A 210 -11.13 12.95 -6.57
CA LEU A 210 -10.01 13.01 -5.65
C LEU A 210 -10.25 12.07 -4.45
N GLY A 211 -9.29 11.19 -4.19
CA GLY A 211 -9.25 10.34 -3.00
C GLY A 211 -8.06 10.68 -2.11
N TYR A 212 -8.24 10.50 -0.80
CA TYR A 212 -7.23 10.77 0.22
C TYR A 212 -6.92 9.50 1.00
N ARG A 213 -5.64 9.32 1.36
CA ARG A 213 -5.21 8.29 2.30
C ARG A 213 -4.04 8.79 3.12
N ALA A 214 -4.26 9.03 4.41
CA ALA A 214 -3.17 9.28 5.34
C ALA A 214 -2.41 7.97 5.65
N ASN A 215 -1.09 7.99 5.52
CA ASN A 215 -0.20 6.90 5.93
C ASN A 215 1.15 7.47 6.37
N LEU A 216 1.26 7.74 7.68
CA LEU A 216 2.44 8.39 8.28
C LEU A 216 3.75 7.72 7.80
N PRO A 217 4.75 8.48 7.33
CA PRO A 217 4.88 9.94 7.40
C PRO A 217 4.17 10.72 6.28
N THR A 218 3.54 10.04 5.33
CA THR A 218 3.06 10.61 4.07
C THR A 218 1.53 10.69 3.97
N ILE A 219 1.04 11.50 3.04
CA ILE A 219 -0.35 11.45 2.58
C ILE A 219 -0.33 11.05 1.12
N GLU A 220 -1.11 10.03 0.76
CA GLU A 220 -1.34 9.62 -0.62
C GLU A 220 -2.63 10.29 -1.11
N LEU A 221 -2.52 11.06 -2.19
CA LEU A 221 -3.65 11.55 -2.98
C LEU A 221 -3.80 10.73 -4.26
N LYS A 222 -5.05 10.50 -4.66
CA LYS A 222 -5.41 9.73 -5.85
C LYS A 222 -6.35 10.54 -6.72
N LEU A 223 -5.99 10.70 -7.99
CA LEU A 223 -6.97 11.07 -9.01
C LEU A 223 -7.49 9.78 -9.64
N ILE A 224 -8.75 9.44 -9.35
CA ILE A 224 -9.49 8.37 -10.02
C ILE A 224 -10.14 9.01 -11.25
N ILE A 225 -9.76 8.53 -12.43
CA ILE A 225 -10.07 9.12 -13.72
C ILE A 225 -10.96 8.17 -14.50
N ASP A 226 -12.22 8.53 -14.67
CA ASP A 226 -13.26 7.79 -15.40
C ASP A 226 -13.65 8.51 -16.71
N THR A 227 -12.77 9.38 -17.20
CA THR A 227 -12.94 10.15 -18.43
C THR A 227 -11.75 9.94 -19.37
N GLU A 228 -12.00 10.01 -20.68
CA GLU A 228 -10.97 10.01 -21.72
C GLU A 228 -10.53 11.42 -22.13
N ASP A 229 -11.11 12.46 -21.52
CA ASP A 229 -10.78 13.85 -21.81
C ASP A 229 -9.39 14.22 -21.26
N CYS A 230 -8.39 14.21 -22.15
CA CYS A 230 -7.01 14.57 -21.86
C CYS A 230 -6.83 16.01 -21.35
N GLU A 231 -7.73 16.95 -21.67
CA GLU A 231 -7.65 18.33 -21.16
C GLU A 231 -8.14 18.39 -19.72
N ALA A 232 -9.27 17.74 -19.42
CA ALA A 232 -9.78 17.60 -18.05
C ALA A 232 -8.73 16.95 -17.13
N ILE A 233 -8.09 15.87 -17.59
CA ILE A 233 -7.06 15.16 -16.82
C ILE A 233 -5.87 16.08 -16.53
N ARG A 234 -5.33 16.77 -17.55
CA ARG A 234 -4.21 17.69 -17.37
C ARG A 234 -4.56 18.85 -16.45
N HIS A 235 -5.78 19.38 -16.58
CA HIS A 235 -6.25 20.47 -15.72
C HIS A 235 -6.32 20.04 -14.25
N ALA A 236 -6.88 18.86 -13.96
CA ALA A 236 -6.95 18.34 -12.61
C ALA A 236 -5.55 18.14 -11.99
N GLU A 237 -4.58 17.61 -12.76
CA GLU A 237 -3.22 17.48 -12.26
C GLU A 237 -2.55 18.82 -11.98
N GLN A 238 -2.69 19.79 -12.89
CA GLN A 238 -2.13 21.12 -12.70
C GLN A 238 -2.75 21.82 -11.49
N GLN A 239 -4.07 21.73 -11.35
CA GLN A 239 -4.80 22.25 -10.20
C GLN A 239 -4.30 21.63 -8.88
N LEU A 240 -4.11 20.31 -8.86
CA LEU A 240 -3.58 19.62 -7.70
C LEU A 240 -2.16 20.09 -7.37
N LEU A 241 -1.24 20.01 -8.33
CA LEU A 241 0.17 20.34 -8.15
C LEU A 241 0.40 21.82 -7.82
N ALA A 242 -0.46 22.73 -8.27
CA ALA A 242 -0.41 24.13 -7.87
C ALA A 242 -0.64 24.34 -6.37
N LYS A 243 -1.36 23.43 -5.70
CA LYS A 243 -1.64 23.50 -4.25
C LYS A 243 -0.64 22.72 -3.40
N VAL A 244 -0.16 21.59 -3.89
CA VAL A 244 0.62 20.63 -3.08
C VAL A 244 2.01 20.35 -3.62
N GLY A 245 2.39 20.91 -4.76
CA GLY A 245 3.60 20.55 -5.50
C GLY A 245 4.88 20.70 -4.68
N THR A 246 4.96 21.69 -3.79
CA THR A 246 6.12 21.86 -2.89
C THR A 246 6.30 20.72 -1.89
N HIS A 247 5.23 19.97 -1.60
CA HIS A 247 5.21 18.84 -0.67
C HIS A 247 5.24 17.49 -1.38
N LEU A 248 5.25 17.48 -2.71
CA LEU A 248 5.29 16.26 -3.51
C LEU A 248 6.64 15.56 -3.36
N ILE A 249 6.60 14.27 -3.02
CA ILE A 249 7.80 13.44 -2.85
C ILE A 249 7.92 12.34 -3.91
N ALA A 250 6.78 11.89 -4.47
CA ALA A 250 6.75 10.86 -5.49
C ALA A 250 5.42 10.88 -6.26
N ARG A 251 5.45 10.37 -7.50
CA ARG A 251 4.27 10.10 -8.32
C ARG A 251 4.20 8.61 -8.65
N ASP A 252 2.97 8.09 -8.68
CA ASP A 252 2.59 6.71 -9.02
C ASP A 252 3.11 5.63 -8.06
N THR A 253 4.41 5.63 -7.76
CA THR A 253 5.07 4.70 -6.83
C THR A 253 5.97 5.45 -5.86
N MET A 254 5.87 5.15 -4.56
CA MET A 254 6.81 5.61 -3.54
C MET A 254 7.88 4.55 -3.32
N ASP A 255 8.99 4.67 -4.04
CA ASP A 255 10.16 3.80 -3.87
C ASP A 255 11.46 4.60 -3.98
N PHE A 256 12.01 4.95 -2.82
CA PHE A 256 13.28 5.67 -2.74
C PHE A 256 14.48 4.83 -3.20
N THR A 257 14.40 3.51 -3.20
CA THR A 257 15.46 2.66 -3.76
C THR A 257 15.63 2.96 -5.24
N THR A 258 14.51 3.12 -5.95
CA THR A 258 14.50 3.41 -7.38
C THR A 258 14.71 4.90 -7.66
N SER A 259 14.11 5.80 -6.88
CA SER A 259 14.22 7.25 -7.15
C SER A 259 15.50 7.90 -6.61
N LEU A 260 15.93 7.55 -5.40
CA LEU A 260 17.10 8.14 -4.74
C LEU A 260 18.36 7.27 -4.82
N GLY A 261 18.21 5.94 -4.82
CA GLY A 261 19.34 5.01 -4.88
C GLY A 261 20.36 5.36 -5.96
N PRO A 262 19.95 5.56 -7.23
CA PRO A 262 20.87 5.94 -8.31
C PRO A 262 21.58 7.29 -8.09
N MET A 263 20.95 8.24 -7.40
CA MET A 263 21.51 9.57 -7.14
C MET A 263 22.57 9.56 -6.03
N LEU A 264 22.57 8.49 -5.22
CA LEU A 264 23.50 8.27 -4.11
C LEU A 264 24.72 7.43 -4.49
N ILE A 265 24.77 6.86 -5.69
CA ILE A 265 25.95 6.13 -6.18
C ILE A 265 27.16 7.06 -6.19
N ASP A 266 28.30 6.56 -5.70
CA ASP A 266 29.57 7.30 -5.58
C ASP A 266 29.46 8.59 -4.73
N LYS A 267 28.41 8.73 -3.93
CA LYS A 267 28.30 9.79 -2.92
C LYS A 267 28.84 9.27 -1.60
N ASP A 268 29.83 9.96 -1.03
CA ASP A 268 30.31 9.69 0.32
C ASP A 268 29.33 10.26 1.37
N LEU A 269 28.16 9.61 1.48
CA LEU A 269 27.09 10.01 2.40
C LEU A 269 27.44 9.61 3.83
N MET A 270 27.39 10.58 4.72
CA MET A 270 27.53 10.38 6.16
C MET A 270 26.24 10.74 6.89
N VAL A 271 25.85 9.94 7.87
CA VAL A 271 24.63 10.10 8.66
C VAL A 271 25.00 10.15 10.14
N PHE A 272 24.58 11.21 10.82
CA PHE A 272 24.65 11.32 12.28
C PHE A 272 23.24 11.38 12.86
N GLU A 273 22.95 10.63 13.91
CA GLU A 273 21.63 10.71 14.54
C GLU A 273 21.66 10.56 16.05
N ASP A 274 20.73 11.28 16.69
CA ASP A 274 20.35 11.15 18.09
C ASP A 274 18.83 10.93 18.20
N ALA A 275 18.02 11.99 18.04
CA ALA A 275 16.60 11.96 18.38
C ALA A 275 15.73 11.00 17.54
N SER A 276 16.18 10.59 16.35
CA SER A 276 15.52 9.55 15.53
C SER A 276 15.73 8.13 16.07
N GLY A 277 16.66 7.91 17.00
CA GLY A 277 16.81 6.64 17.72
C GLY A 277 17.20 5.47 16.82
N GLY A 278 18.03 5.67 15.80
CA GLY A 278 18.41 4.63 14.83
C GLY A 278 17.59 4.66 13.52
N ARG A 279 16.46 5.40 13.50
CA ARG A 279 15.50 5.32 12.40
C ARG A 279 16.03 5.92 11.10
N LEU A 280 16.89 6.93 11.15
CA LEU A 280 17.44 7.53 9.94
C LEU A 280 18.43 6.56 9.28
N THR A 281 19.34 5.98 10.07
CA THR A 281 20.29 4.97 9.58
C THR A 281 19.56 3.75 9.01
N ASP A 282 18.54 3.24 9.70
CA ASP A 282 17.68 2.15 9.22
C ASP A 282 17.04 2.51 7.88
N THR A 283 16.48 3.71 7.75
CA THR A 283 15.83 4.17 6.50
C THR A 283 16.82 4.31 5.35
N ILE A 284 18.01 4.88 5.56
CA ILE A 284 19.02 5.02 4.50
C ILE A 284 19.52 3.64 4.04
N SER A 285 19.65 2.67 4.96
CA SER A 285 20.12 1.32 4.65
C SER A 285 19.21 0.53 3.71
N THR A 286 17.92 0.89 3.61
CA THR A 286 17.00 0.29 2.63
C THR A 286 17.14 0.89 1.23
N ILE A 287 17.75 2.08 1.11
CA ILE A 287 17.93 2.83 -0.14
C ILE A 287 19.32 2.55 -0.75
N THR A 288 20.36 2.62 0.06
CA THR A 288 21.75 2.39 -0.37
C THR A 288 22.57 1.68 0.72
N ARG A 289 23.59 0.93 0.29
CA ARG A 289 24.60 0.33 1.18
C ARG A 289 25.87 1.17 1.28
N GLU A 290 26.01 2.21 0.46
CA GLU A 290 27.18 3.06 0.37
C GLU A 290 27.00 4.31 1.23
N PHE A 291 27.05 4.15 2.55
CA PHE A 291 27.02 5.26 3.50
C PHE A 291 27.68 4.88 4.83
N GLU A 292 28.05 5.88 5.62
CA GLU A 292 28.50 5.70 7.00
C GLU A 292 27.47 6.28 7.98
N GLY A 293 26.97 5.45 8.91
CA GLY A 293 25.96 5.85 9.89
C GLY A 293 26.49 5.81 11.31
N HIS A 294 26.20 6.86 12.09
CA HIS A 294 26.62 7.00 13.47
C HIS A 294 25.45 7.40 14.37
N TYR A 295 25.20 6.59 15.39
CA TYR A 295 24.36 6.98 16.52
C TYR A 295 25.23 7.67 17.57
N ILE A 296 24.99 8.95 17.84
CA ILE A 296 25.74 9.75 18.82
C ILE A 296 24.75 10.39 19.78
N ALA A 297 24.74 9.93 21.03
CA ALA A 297 23.96 10.56 22.08
C ALA A 297 24.59 11.90 22.48
N GLY A 298 23.78 12.94 22.58
CA GLY A 298 24.22 14.29 22.94
C GLY A 298 24.75 15.10 21.75
N LEU A 299 24.23 14.86 20.54
CA LEU A 299 24.43 15.80 19.43
C LEU A 299 23.86 17.18 19.80
N PRO A 300 24.37 18.28 19.24
CA PRO A 300 23.83 19.61 19.51
C PRO A 300 22.32 19.69 19.25
N ASP A 301 21.60 20.36 20.16
CA ASP A 301 20.14 20.56 20.11
C ASP A 301 19.75 21.96 19.58
N ASP A 302 20.75 22.80 19.27
CA ASP A 302 20.61 24.11 18.63
C ASP A 302 21.08 24.07 17.16
N ALA A 303 20.40 24.82 16.30
CA ALA A 303 20.66 24.81 14.86
C ALA A 303 22.07 25.32 14.50
N GLN A 304 22.54 26.36 15.20
CA GLN A 304 23.85 26.96 14.94
C GLN A 304 24.95 26.02 15.39
N ASP A 305 24.83 25.45 16.58
CA ASP A 305 25.84 24.54 17.14
C ASP A 305 25.94 23.24 16.31
N LEU A 306 24.81 22.70 15.85
CA LEU A 306 24.82 21.52 14.97
C LEU A 306 25.52 21.81 13.63
N ALA A 307 25.26 22.98 13.03
CA ALA A 307 25.90 23.36 11.77
C ALA A 307 27.43 23.47 11.91
N HIS A 308 27.91 24.11 13.00
CA HIS A 308 29.34 24.24 13.26
C HIS A 308 29.98 22.89 13.61
N TRP A 309 29.29 22.05 14.36
CA TRP A 309 29.73 20.69 14.66
C TRP A 309 29.94 19.88 13.38
N LEU A 310 28.99 19.94 12.44
CA LEU A 310 29.10 19.27 11.13
C LEU A 310 30.18 19.87 10.22
N ASN A 311 30.46 21.16 10.33
CA ASN A 311 31.51 21.80 9.54
C ASN A 311 32.92 21.24 9.88
N ASN A 312 33.10 20.70 11.09
CA ASN A 312 34.32 19.99 11.48
C ASN A 312 34.44 18.59 10.85
N SER A 313 33.38 18.03 10.27
CA SER A 313 33.44 16.77 9.52
C SER A 313 34.16 16.98 8.18
N ALA A 314 35.06 16.08 7.80
CA ALA A 314 35.77 16.15 6.53
C ALA A 314 34.91 15.80 5.31
N ARG A 315 33.69 15.26 5.52
CA ARG A 315 32.83 14.80 4.42
C ARG A 315 31.93 15.90 3.86
N PRO A 316 31.76 15.95 2.52
CA PRO A 316 31.01 17.01 1.88
C PRO A 316 29.50 16.81 2.00
N LEU A 317 29.00 15.57 1.95
CA LEU A 317 27.57 15.27 2.06
C LEU A 317 27.28 14.60 3.41
N THR A 318 26.60 15.32 4.30
CA THR A 318 26.29 14.81 5.63
C THR A 318 24.88 15.19 6.04
N LEU A 319 24.11 14.19 6.47
CA LEU A 319 22.77 14.36 7.03
C LEU A 319 22.85 14.16 8.55
N ALA A 320 22.20 15.02 9.34
CA ALA A 320 22.18 14.88 10.78
C ALA A 320 20.84 15.19 11.43
N ILE A 321 20.53 14.45 12.50
CA ILE A 321 19.42 14.75 13.42
C ILE A 321 20.02 14.91 14.81
N GLY A 322 19.96 16.14 15.34
CA GLY A 322 20.49 16.49 16.65
C GLY A 322 19.65 15.95 17.82
N ALA A 323 20.03 16.33 19.03
CA ALA A 323 19.27 15.99 20.23
C ALA A 323 17.98 16.83 20.35
N ALA A 324 17.05 16.35 21.17
CA ALA A 324 15.85 17.11 21.49
C ALA A 324 16.17 18.23 22.49
N GLY A 325 15.85 19.47 22.12
CA GLY A 325 16.06 20.67 22.91
C GLY A 325 14.78 21.48 23.11
N PRO A 326 14.86 22.61 23.83
CA PRO A 326 13.71 23.47 24.14
C PRO A 326 13.09 24.13 22.90
N LYS A 327 13.87 24.34 21.84
CA LYS A 327 13.37 24.89 20.56
C LYS A 327 12.78 23.80 19.66
N GLY A 328 13.05 22.52 19.91
CA GLY A 328 12.70 21.41 19.03
C GLY A 328 13.91 20.53 18.74
N ILE A 329 13.92 19.87 17.58
CA ILE A 329 14.98 18.97 17.15
C ILE A 329 15.59 19.51 15.84
N PRO A 330 16.88 19.87 15.82
CA PRO A 330 17.54 20.35 14.62
C PRO A 330 17.83 19.20 13.65
N VAL A 331 17.43 19.39 12.39
CA VAL A 331 17.72 18.50 11.27
C VAL A 331 18.58 19.26 10.28
N ALA A 332 19.71 18.68 9.90
CA ALA A 332 20.74 19.36 9.13
C ALA A 332 21.16 18.58 7.89
N LEU A 333 21.39 19.31 6.81
CA LEU A 333 22.08 18.81 5.61
C LEU A 333 23.30 19.69 5.33
N LYS A 334 24.48 19.09 5.41
CA LYS A 334 25.74 19.66 4.95
C LYS A 334 26.05 19.17 3.54
N THR A 335 26.41 20.10 2.68
CA THR A 335 26.84 19.88 1.29
C THR A 335 28.11 20.67 1.01
N ALA A 336 28.65 20.58 -0.20
CA ALA A 336 29.76 21.43 -0.64
C ALA A 336 29.41 22.94 -0.64
N GLN A 337 28.12 23.30 -0.63
CA GLN A 337 27.66 24.69 -0.61
C GLN A 337 27.53 25.27 0.81
N GLY A 338 27.66 24.45 1.85
CA GLY A 338 27.48 24.85 3.24
C GLY A 338 26.57 23.88 4.00
N CYS A 339 26.11 24.30 5.18
CA CYS A 339 25.21 23.53 6.03
C CYS A 339 23.89 24.27 6.23
N GLN A 340 22.77 23.61 5.90
CA GLN A 340 21.42 24.11 6.13
C GLN A 340 20.80 23.32 7.28
N VAL A 341 20.23 24.01 8.26
CA VAL A 341 19.64 23.41 9.46
C VAL A 341 18.25 23.97 9.70
N GLN A 342 17.31 23.08 9.98
CA GLN A 342 15.93 23.40 10.33
C GLN A 342 15.56 22.74 11.66
N THR A 343 15.12 23.51 12.64
CA THR A 343 14.67 23.00 13.95
C THR A 343 13.17 22.75 13.92
N LEU A 344 12.78 21.48 14.10
CA LEU A 344 11.40 21.01 13.98
C LEU A 344 10.76 20.77 15.34
N GLN A 345 9.52 21.22 15.51
CA GLN A 345 8.72 20.98 16.70
C GLN A 345 7.93 19.67 16.59
N MET A 346 8.06 18.79 17.59
CA MET A 346 7.35 17.51 17.64
C MET A 346 6.14 17.58 18.56
N HIS A 347 4.93 17.47 17.99
CA HIS A 347 3.67 17.48 18.73
C HIS A 347 3.00 16.09 18.85
N PHE A 348 3.55 15.07 18.19
CA PHE A 348 3.02 13.70 18.22
C PHE A 348 3.32 13.04 19.56
N ARG A 349 2.37 12.32 20.15
CA ARG A 349 2.58 11.67 21.46
C ARG A 349 3.35 10.34 21.38
N ASP A 350 3.21 9.63 20.26
CA ASP A 350 3.86 8.34 20.05
C ASP A 350 5.33 8.51 19.65
N PRO A 351 6.30 8.01 20.44
CA PRO A 351 7.73 8.15 20.13
C PRO A 351 8.14 7.48 18.81
N LEU A 352 7.49 6.38 18.40
CA LEU A 352 7.84 5.70 17.14
C LEU A 352 7.45 6.55 15.94
N SER A 353 6.27 7.18 15.99
CA SER A 353 5.79 8.14 15.00
C SER A 353 6.70 9.37 14.91
N GLN A 354 7.13 9.93 16.04
CA GLN A 354 8.10 11.04 16.07
C GLN A 354 9.40 10.67 15.34
N ARG A 355 10.00 9.51 15.68
CA ARG A 355 11.25 9.05 15.06
C ARG A 355 11.11 8.83 13.56
N ARG A 356 9.96 8.28 13.11
CA ARG A 356 9.65 8.11 11.68
C ARG A 356 9.56 9.46 10.97
N LEU A 357 8.87 10.43 11.56
CA LEU A 357 8.73 11.77 10.99
C LEU A 357 10.07 12.51 10.89
N LEU A 358 10.91 12.43 11.92
CA LEU A 358 12.25 13.04 11.93
C LEU A 358 13.19 12.43 10.90
N ALA A 359 13.23 11.08 10.83
CA ALA A 359 14.01 10.41 9.80
C ALA A 359 13.54 10.79 8.39
N PHE A 360 12.22 10.90 8.20
CA PHE A 360 11.66 11.27 6.90
C PHE A 360 11.90 12.74 6.54
N SER A 361 11.87 13.68 7.50
CA SER A 361 12.20 15.07 7.21
C SER A 361 13.67 15.26 6.83
N ALA A 362 14.57 14.53 7.47
CA ALA A 362 15.98 14.48 7.09
C ALA A 362 16.16 13.90 5.67
N LEU A 363 15.45 12.79 5.38
CA LEU A 363 15.46 12.20 4.05
C LEU A 363 14.89 13.15 2.98
N ASP A 364 13.83 13.90 3.28
CA ASP A 364 13.24 14.88 2.36
C ASP A 364 14.21 16.03 2.06
N MET A 365 14.98 16.51 3.07
CA MET A 365 16.05 17.49 2.83
C MET A 365 17.10 16.95 1.84
N LEU A 366 17.53 15.70 2.02
CA LEU A 366 18.48 15.04 1.11
C LEU A 366 17.90 14.87 -0.30
N ARG A 367 16.65 14.38 -0.43
CA ARG A 367 15.94 14.26 -1.71
C ARG A 367 15.91 15.59 -2.43
N ARG A 368 15.42 16.65 -1.77
CA ARG A 368 15.33 18.00 -2.32
C ARG A 368 16.67 18.49 -2.84
N TYR A 369 17.74 18.28 -2.09
CA TYR A 369 19.07 18.64 -2.55
C TYR A 369 19.48 17.90 -3.82
N LEU A 370 19.30 16.57 -3.85
CA LEU A 370 19.66 15.74 -4.99
C LEU A 370 18.83 16.10 -6.25
N GLU A 371 17.58 16.48 -6.06
CA GLU A 371 16.65 16.89 -7.13
C GLU A 371 16.75 18.38 -7.50
N ASN A 372 17.68 19.13 -6.89
CA ASN A 372 17.87 20.58 -7.09
C ASN A 372 16.65 21.43 -6.71
N GLU A 373 15.90 21.00 -5.69
CA GLU A 373 14.81 21.74 -5.07
C GLU A 373 15.30 22.57 -3.86
N THR A 374 14.45 23.48 -3.39
CA THR A 374 14.67 24.18 -2.12
C THR A 374 14.71 23.17 -0.97
N VAL A 375 15.85 23.07 -0.28
CA VAL A 375 16.11 22.05 0.77
C VAL A 375 15.23 22.21 2.00
N MET A 376 15.04 23.43 2.50
CA MET A 376 14.20 23.71 3.67
C MET A 376 12.86 24.27 3.24
N ILE A 377 11.77 23.62 3.64
CA ILE A 377 10.41 24.09 3.46
C ILE A 377 9.66 24.12 4.79
N ASP A 378 8.51 24.78 4.83
CA ASP A 378 7.62 24.70 5.99
C ASP A 378 6.75 23.46 5.92
N TYR A 379 6.64 22.76 7.05
CA TYR A 379 5.75 21.61 7.22
C TYR A 379 4.61 22.00 8.17
N ASP A 380 3.36 21.73 7.80
CA ASP A 380 2.18 21.93 8.64
C ASP A 380 2.23 21.03 9.88
N ILE A 381 2.69 19.78 9.70
CA ILE A 381 2.74 18.77 10.78
C ILE A 381 4.01 18.83 11.63
N LEU A 382 5.05 19.53 11.18
CA LEU A 382 6.32 19.69 11.87
C LEU A 382 6.75 21.18 11.83
N PRO A 383 6.10 22.05 12.63
CA PRO A 383 6.38 23.48 12.60
C PRO A 383 7.86 23.78 12.85
N CYS A 384 8.38 24.74 12.11
CA CYS A 384 9.78 25.16 12.20
C CYS A 384 9.92 26.27 13.24
N SER A 385 10.79 26.08 14.23
CA SER A 385 11.09 27.10 15.25
C SER A 385 12.31 27.96 14.90
N GLU A 386 13.24 27.41 14.11
CA GLU A 386 14.51 28.05 13.77
C GLU A 386 15.06 27.52 12.43
N ARG A 387 15.67 28.41 11.65
CA ARG A 387 16.44 28.05 10.45
C ARG A 387 17.81 28.69 10.55
N PHE A 388 18.84 27.93 10.18
CA PHE A 388 20.22 28.41 10.13
C PHE A 388 20.89 27.94 8.84
N THR A 389 21.75 28.78 8.28
CA THR A 389 22.57 28.42 7.11
C THR A 389 23.98 28.90 7.34
N LEU A 390 24.91 27.94 7.37
CA LEU A 390 26.35 28.18 7.42
C LEU A 390 26.91 28.07 6.00
N PRO A 391 27.40 29.15 5.36
CA PRO A 391 28.01 29.04 4.04
C PRO A 391 29.30 28.20 4.11
N ALA A 392 29.65 27.56 2.99
CA ALA A 392 30.95 26.92 2.87
C ALA A 392 32.08 27.93 3.16
N SER A 393 33.08 27.49 3.92
CA SER A 393 34.30 28.28 4.12
C SER A 393 35.04 28.38 2.77
N LEU A 394 35.23 29.62 2.27
CA LEU A 394 35.92 29.90 1.00
C LEU A 394 37.36 29.39 0.97
#